data_AF-A0A6J4Y1V8-F1
#
_entry.id   AF-A0A6J4Y1V8-F1
#
_cell.length_a   1.000
_cell.length_b   1.000
_cell.length_c   1.000
_cell.angle_alpha   90.00
_cell.angle_beta   90.00
_cell.angle_gamma   90.00
#
_symmetry.space_group_name_H-M   'P 1'
#
loop_
_entity.id
_entity.type
_entity.pdbx_description
1 polymer ?
#
loop_
_entity_poly.entity_id
_entity_poly.type
_entity_poly.pdbx_seq_one_letter_code
_entity_poly.pdbx_strand_id
1 'polypeptide(L)'
;MTAHAMAGDEAKSLEAGMDDHITKPIDPDKLFATLQKWIRPASERADDRSPPLPDAIPEPEPTPPAEDGLPESLPGFDLEAGLKRLGGNQRLYRKLLFDFGSDYGDAGGQIKDALAAGDFDQAHSLVHNIKGLAGNLEAGDLQAAAVAMEKLVKGRSPEGGSDEELTRISTQLETAIAQALEAVQTLGLPAEKQNPEALVNWRADLPAEQVKEISERIKAAADMGDVMQVASIAEDLKSATPAMAPFSEELIRLADDFDLDGIQSFMSEFDR
;
A
#
# COMPACT_ATOMS: atom_id res chain seq x y z
N MET A 1 17.20 5.38 2.86
CA MET A 1 16.28 4.43 3.52
C MET A 1 16.94 3.06 3.63
N THR A 2 17.41 2.66 4.81
CA THR A 2 18.03 1.34 5.07
C THR A 2 17.19 0.57 6.09
N ALA A 3 17.09 -0.75 5.93
CA ALA A 3 16.01 -1.59 6.47
C ALA A 3 16.21 -2.15 7.88
N HIS A 4 17.00 -1.48 8.73
CA HIS A 4 17.09 -1.81 10.15
C HIS A 4 17.27 -0.50 10.92
N ALA A 5 16.51 -0.30 11.99
CA ALA A 5 16.86 0.67 13.02
C ALA A 5 17.82 -0.03 13.99
N MET A 6 19.11 -0.05 13.67
CA MET A 6 20.13 -0.38 14.68
C MET A 6 20.38 0.85 15.53
N ALA A 7 20.62 0.65 16.83
CA ALA A 7 21.08 1.74 17.69
C ALA A 7 22.33 2.39 17.06
N GLY A 8 22.22 3.67 16.66
CA GLY A 8 23.27 4.41 15.97
C GLY A 8 23.06 4.68 14.48
N ASP A 9 22.00 4.16 13.83
CA ASP A 9 21.74 4.47 12.42
C ASP A 9 21.27 5.91 12.19
N GLU A 10 20.63 6.52 13.18
CA GLU A 10 20.35 7.96 13.21
C GLU A 10 21.67 8.75 13.23
N ALA A 11 22.60 8.38 14.10
CA ALA A 11 23.92 9.01 14.19
C ALA A 11 24.73 8.87 12.88
N LYS A 12 24.72 7.68 12.26
CA LYS A 12 25.36 7.47 10.95
C LYS A 12 24.71 8.25 9.82
N SER A 13 23.39 8.40 9.84
CA SER A 13 22.65 9.17 8.83
C SER A 13 23.00 10.66 8.92
N LEU A 14 23.05 11.19 10.14
CA LEU A 14 23.48 12.57 10.41
C LEU A 14 24.96 12.78 10.07
N GLU A 15 25.84 11.84 10.42
CA GLU A 15 27.27 11.89 10.09
C GLU A 15 27.54 11.81 8.58
N ALA A 16 26.67 11.12 7.83
CA ALA A 16 26.70 11.09 6.37
C ALA A 16 26.17 12.38 5.71
N GLY A 17 25.76 13.39 6.50
CA GLY A 17 25.29 14.68 6.02
C GLY A 17 23.81 14.72 5.64
N MET A 18 23.00 13.77 6.10
CA MET A 18 21.53 13.84 5.96
C MET A 18 20.93 14.80 7.00
N ASP A 19 19.83 15.45 6.65
CA ASP A 19 19.14 16.40 7.53
C ASP A 19 18.45 15.71 8.73
N ASP A 20 17.90 14.51 8.54
CA ASP A 20 17.21 13.76 9.60
C ASP A 20 17.11 12.26 9.30
N HIS A 21 16.61 11.48 10.26
CA HIS A 21 16.40 10.04 10.11
C HIS A 21 15.01 9.59 10.57
N ILE A 22 14.25 8.96 9.66
CA ILE A 22 12.99 8.29 9.97
C ILE A 22 13.20 6.78 9.82
N THR A 23 13.01 6.08 10.94
CA THR A 23 13.10 4.62 11.01
C THR A 23 11.88 3.97 10.35
N LYS A 24 12.06 2.79 9.77
CA LYS A 24 10.94 1.93 9.34
C LYS A 24 10.31 1.20 10.56
N PRO A 25 9.01 0.84 10.54
CA PRO A 25 8.01 1.25 9.54
C PRO A 25 7.80 2.77 9.57
N ILE A 26 7.46 3.36 8.41
CA ILE A 26 7.25 4.80 8.33
C ILE A 26 5.97 5.13 9.09
N ASP A 27 6.12 5.91 10.15
CA ASP A 27 5.04 6.62 10.83
C ASP A 27 4.74 7.91 10.03
N PRO A 28 3.56 8.05 9.42
CA PRO A 28 3.20 9.23 8.64
C PRO A 28 3.24 10.52 9.46
N ASP A 29 2.82 10.51 10.72
CA ASP A 29 2.82 11.70 11.57
C ASP A 29 4.26 12.18 11.80
N LYS A 30 5.17 11.23 12.09
CA LYS A 30 6.60 11.50 12.22
C LYS A 30 7.22 11.98 10.91
N LEU A 31 6.84 11.37 9.78
CA LEU A 31 7.30 11.78 8.45
C LEU A 31 6.87 13.22 8.13
N PHE A 32 5.58 13.54 8.28
CA PHE A 32 5.07 14.88 8.03
C PHE A 32 5.69 15.92 8.96
N ALA A 33 5.91 15.60 10.24
CA ALA A 33 6.59 16.50 11.18
C ALA A 33 8.04 16.78 10.77
N THR A 34 8.79 15.75 10.36
CA THR A 34 10.15 15.89 9.87
C THR A 34 10.19 16.66 8.54
N LEU A 35 9.27 16.39 7.62
CA LEU A 35 9.18 17.15 6.37
C LEU A 35 8.85 18.62 6.63
N GLN A 36 7.91 18.94 7.51
CA GLN A 36 7.60 20.32 7.88
C GLN A 36 8.79 21.05 8.53
N LYS A 37 9.63 20.33 9.29
CA LYS A 37 10.84 20.89 9.90
C LYS A 37 11.88 21.31 8.85
N TRP A 38 12.01 20.56 7.75
CA TRP A 38 13.09 20.75 6.77
C TRP A 38 12.64 21.40 5.45
N ILE A 39 11.37 21.27 5.10
CA ILE A 39 10.76 21.88 3.91
C ILE A 39 10.17 23.21 4.33
N ARG A 40 10.74 24.31 3.83
CA ARG A 40 10.13 25.63 3.98
C ARG A 40 8.81 25.66 3.20
N PRO A 41 7.70 26.14 3.78
CA PRO A 41 6.46 26.35 3.06
C PRO A 41 6.72 27.20 1.80
N ALA A 42 6.17 26.79 0.66
CA ALA A 42 6.25 27.55 -0.59
C ALA A 42 5.58 28.94 -0.50
N SER A 43 4.98 29.27 0.64
CA SER A 43 4.35 30.56 0.97
C SER A 43 5.31 31.75 0.94
N GLU A 44 6.64 31.55 0.95
CA GLU A 44 7.61 32.65 0.82
C GLU A 44 8.06 32.92 -0.63
N ARG A 45 7.47 32.26 -1.64
CA ARG A 45 7.78 32.51 -3.08
C ARG A 45 6.64 33.05 -3.93
N ALA A 46 5.51 33.43 -3.34
CA ALA A 46 4.44 34.10 -4.08
C ALA A 46 3.95 35.33 -3.31
N ASP A 47 4.53 36.47 -3.68
CA ASP A 47 3.92 37.78 -3.47
C ASP A 47 2.62 37.84 -4.28
N ASP A 48 1.54 38.21 -3.61
CA ASP A 48 0.32 38.84 -4.12
C ASP A 48 -0.47 38.13 -5.25
N ARG A 49 -1.33 37.15 -4.87
CA ARG A 49 -2.70 36.88 -5.38
C ARG A 49 -3.22 35.52 -4.88
N SER A 50 -3.70 35.48 -3.64
CA SER A 50 -4.60 34.40 -3.21
C SER A 50 -6.02 34.96 -3.18
N PRO A 51 -6.99 34.41 -3.95
CA PRO A 51 -8.40 34.70 -3.71
C PRO A 51 -8.81 34.14 -2.33
N PRO A 52 -9.82 34.72 -1.67
CA PRO A 52 -10.24 34.27 -0.35
C PRO A 52 -10.69 32.79 -0.41
N LEU A 53 -10.25 32.00 0.57
CA LEU A 53 -10.74 30.63 0.75
C LEU A 53 -12.27 30.65 0.87
N PRO A 54 -13.00 29.81 0.12
CA PRO A 54 -14.39 29.54 0.42
C PRO A 54 -14.49 28.89 1.81
N ASP A 55 -15.42 29.38 2.62
CA ASP A 55 -15.81 28.77 3.89
C ASP A 55 -16.16 27.29 3.70
N ALA A 56 -15.69 26.46 4.64
CA ALA A 56 -16.12 25.11 4.96
C ALA A 56 -16.46 24.20 3.76
N ILE A 57 -15.52 23.32 3.40
CA ILE A 57 -15.84 22.08 2.67
C ILE A 57 -16.91 21.35 3.51
N PRO A 58 -18.11 21.07 2.98
CA PRO A 58 -19.09 20.27 3.68
C PRO A 58 -18.48 18.89 3.95
N GLU A 59 -18.52 18.47 5.21
CA GLU A 59 -18.26 17.08 5.59
C GLU A 59 -19.11 16.18 4.68
N PRO A 60 -18.51 15.22 3.94
CA PRO A 60 -19.30 14.35 3.07
C PRO A 60 -20.31 13.58 3.95
N GLU A 61 -21.59 13.68 3.58
CA GLU A 61 -22.64 12.89 4.23
C GLU A 61 -22.29 11.41 4.21
N PRO A 62 -22.65 10.63 5.25
CA PRO A 62 -22.34 9.22 5.32
C PRO A 62 -23.05 8.48 4.17
N THR A 63 -22.30 8.17 3.12
CA THR A 63 -22.67 7.19 2.11
C THR A 63 -23.03 5.87 2.82
N PRO A 64 -24.11 5.19 2.41
CA PRO A 64 -24.45 3.88 2.97
C PRO A 64 -23.25 2.93 2.80
N PRO A 65 -23.03 1.99 3.75
CA PRO A 65 -21.86 1.14 3.72
C PRO A 65 -21.88 0.34 2.42
N ALA A 66 -20.90 0.59 1.56
CA ALA A 66 -20.59 -0.31 0.47
C ALA A 66 -20.33 -1.70 1.08
N GLU A 67 -20.78 -2.75 0.41
CA GLU A 67 -20.59 -4.16 0.82
C GLU A 67 -19.10 -4.59 0.87
N ASP A 68 -18.16 -3.66 0.66
CA ASP A 68 -16.70 -3.80 0.61
C ASP A 68 -15.96 -3.19 1.82
N GLY A 69 -16.64 -3.03 2.96
CA GLY A 69 -16.03 -2.51 4.20
C GLY A 69 -14.99 -3.45 4.83
N LEU A 70 -14.10 -2.91 5.66
CA LEU A 70 -13.32 -3.73 6.59
C LEU A 70 -14.22 -4.25 7.72
N PRO A 71 -13.97 -5.46 8.24
CA PRO A 71 -14.68 -5.93 9.43
C PRO A 71 -14.33 -5.07 10.64
N GLU A 72 -15.17 -5.10 11.69
CA GLU A 72 -14.90 -4.38 12.95
C GLU A 72 -13.59 -4.84 13.61
N SER A 73 -13.21 -6.10 13.40
CA SER A 73 -11.93 -6.65 13.87
C SER A 73 -11.45 -7.76 12.94
N LEU A 74 -10.13 -7.92 12.87
CA LEU A 74 -9.49 -9.00 12.13
C LEU A 74 -8.43 -9.63 13.04
N PRO A 75 -8.56 -10.93 13.40
CA PRO A 75 -7.63 -11.56 14.34
C PRO A 75 -6.18 -11.43 13.90
N GLY A 76 -5.32 -10.96 14.82
CA GLY A 76 -3.90 -10.77 14.56
C GLY A 76 -3.51 -9.45 13.87
N PHE A 77 -4.48 -8.59 13.52
CA PHE A 77 -4.25 -7.29 12.88
C PHE A 77 -4.85 -6.15 13.71
N ASP A 78 -4.08 -5.07 13.90
CA ASP A 78 -4.60 -3.81 14.41
C ASP A 78 -5.16 -2.99 13.24
N LEU A 79 -6.47 -3.12 13.00
CA LEU A 79 -7.10 -2.45 11.86
C LEU A 79 -7.12 -0.93 12.02
N GLU A 80 -7.24 -0.42 13.25
CA GLU A 80 -7.28 1.02 13.52
C GLU A 80 -5.92 1.66 13.23
N ALA A 81 -4.84 1.06 13.73
CA ALA A 81 -3.48 1.52 13.46
C ALA A 81 -3.14 1.41 11.96
N GLY A 82 -3.52 0.31 11.31
CA GLY A 82 -3.28 0.11 9.88
C GLY A 82 -4.00 1.15 9.02
N LEU A 83 -5.27 1.44 9.34
CA LEU A 83 -6.04 2.48 8.67
C LEU A 83 -5.46 3.87 8.89
N LYS A 84 -5.03 4.19 10.11
CA LYS A 84 -4.42 5.49 10.41
C LYS A 84 -3.19 5.73 9.54
N ARG A 85 -2.39 4.70 9.29
CA ARG A 85 -1.20 4.79 8.44
C ARG A 85 -1.49 5.06 6.97
N LEU A 86 -2.68 4.68 6.52
CA LEU A 86 -3.16 4.88 5.15
C LEU A 86 -4.13 6.07 5.04
N GLY A 87 -4.10 6.99 6.02
CA GLY A 87 -4.94 8.19 6.01
C GLY A 87 -6.45 7.88 6.06
N GLY A 88 -6.83 6.73 6.61
CA GLY A 88 -8.23 6.27 6.67
C GLY A 88 -8.72 5.58 5.41
N ASN A 89 -7.86 5.30 4.41
CA ASN A 89 -8.25 4.62 3.18
C ASN A 89 -8.53 3.12 3.43
N GLN A 90 -9.79 2.81 3.73
CA GLN A 90 -10.25 1.44 4.02
C GLN A 90 -10.12 0.48 2.83
N ARG A 91 -10.33 0.97 1.61
CA ARG A 91 -10.24 0.16 0.39
C ARG A 91 -8.80 -0.28 0.13
N LEU A 92 -7.86 0.66 0.14
CA LEU A 92 -6.45 0.37 -0.02
C LEU A 92 -5.97 -0.60 1.06
N TYR A 93 -6.37 -0.41 2.32
CA TYR A 93 -5.95 -1.31 3.37
C TYR A 93 -6.50 -2.73 3.18
N ARG A 94 -7.78 -2.85 2.81
CA ARG A 94 -8.41 -4.14 2.47
C ARG A 94 -7.71 -4.82 1.30
N LYS A 95 -7.32 -4.07 0.26
CA LYS A 95 -6.52 -4.57 -0.87
C LYS A 95 -5.16 -5.10 -0.40
N LEU A 96 -4.43 -4.35 0.42
CA LEU A 96 -3.13 -4.77 0.94
C LEU A 96 -3.20 -6.04 1.79
N LEU A 97 -4.27 -6.19 2.58
CA LEU A 97 -4.55 -7.43 3.31
C LEU A 97 -4.76 -8.60 2.33
N PHE A 98 -5.57 -8.39 1.29
CA PHE A 98 -5.81 -9.41 0.26
C PHE A 98 -4.54 -9.81 -0.50
N ASP A 99 -3.73 -8.83 -0.95
CA ASP A 99 -2.47 -9.05 -1.66
C ASP A 99 -1.50 -9.87 -0.81
N PHE A 100 -1.44 -9.61 0.52
CA PHE A 100 -0.69 -10.47 1.44
C PHE A 100 -1.18 -11.93 1.42
N GLY A 101 -2.50 -12.15 1.46
CA GLY A 101 -3.08 -13.49 1.40
C GLY A 101 -2.73 -14.24 0.10
N SER A 102 -2.73 -13.52 -1.03
CA SER A 102 -2.40 -14.06 -2.35
C SER A 102 -0.91 -14.35 -2.52
N ASP A 103 -0.06 -13.38 -2.20
CA ASP A 103 1.37 -13.43 -2.52
C ASP A 103 2.18 -14.28 -1.54
N TYR A 104 1.69 -14.44 -0.30
CA TYR A 104 2.42 -15.10 0.79
C TYR A 104 1.78 -16.42 1.25
N GLY A 105 0.83 -16.97 0.48
CA GLY A 105 0.14 -18.21 0.82
C GLY A 105 1.07 -19.41 1.07
N ASP A 106 2.22 -19.47 0.38
CA ASP A 106 3.23 -20.54 0.51
C ASP A 106 4.51 -20.09 1.25
N ALA A 107 4.51 -18.89 1.85
CA ALA A 107 5.72 -18.33 2.44
C ALA A 107 6.31 -19.20 3.57
N GLY A 108 5.45 -19.85 4.36
CA GLY A 108 5.88 -20.80 5.39
C GLY A 108 6.60 -22.03 4.82
N GLY A 109 6.11 -22.58 3.71
CA GLY A 109 6.73 -23.70 3.01
C GLY A 109 8.10 -23.34 2.46
N GLN A 110 8.21 -22.19 1.79
CA GLN A 110 9.46 -21.68 1.23
C GLN A 110 10.54 -21.45 2.30
N ILE A 111 10.17 -20.91 3.45
CA ILE A 111 11.10 -20.73 4.57
C ILE A 111 11.60 -22.08 5.09
N LYS A 112 10.69 -23.04 5.26
CA LYS A 112 11.03 -24.38 5.73
C LYS A 112 11.97 -25.11 4.78
N ASP A 113 11.71 -25.01 3.47
CA ASP A 113 12.56 -25.61 2.44
C ASP A 113 13.96 -24.98 2.42
N ALA A 114 14.05 -23.66 2.54
CA ALA A 114 15.34 -22.95 2.63
C ALA A 114 16.14 -23.40 3.87
N LEU A 115 15.49 -23.55 5.03
CA LEU A 115 16.14 -24.05 6.24
C LEU A 115 16.61 -25.49 6.09
N ALA A 116 15.79 -26.36 5.49
CA ALA A 116 16.15 -27.77 5.26
C ALA A 116 17.33 -27.91 4.27
N ALA A 117 17.44 -26.99 3.30
CA ALA A 117 18.56 -26.91 2.38
C ALA A 117 19.82 -26.27 3.01
N GLY A 118 19.72 -25.72 4.22
CA GLY A 118 20.80 -24.96 4.86
C GLY A 118 21.05 -23.58 4.23
N ASP A 119 20.13 -23.09 3.41
CA ASP A 119 20.20 -21.77 2.75
C ASP A 119 19.65 -20.69 3.70
N PHE A 120 20.45 -20.34 4.70
CA PHE A 120 20.10 -19.33 5.70
C PHE A 120 19.99 -17.91 5.11
N ASP A 121 20.66 -17.63 3.99
CA ASP A 121 20.58 -16.34 3.31
C ASP A 121 19.21 -16.17 2.62
N GLN A 122 18.72 -17.22 1.95
CA GLN A 122 17.38 -17.23 1.38
C GLN A 122 16.32 -17.15 2.49
N ALA A 123 16.45 -17.96 3.54
CA ALA A 123 15.53 -17.92 4.69
C ALA A 123 15.49 -16.52 5.33
N HIS A 124 16.65 -15.89 5.51
CA HIS A 124 16.74 -14.52 6.02
C HIS A 124 16.01 -13.51 5.13
N SER A 125 16.21 -13.59 3.82
CA SER A 125 15.54 -12.71 2.84
C SER A 125 14.01 -12.84 2.90
N LEU A 126 13.48 -14.08 2.92
CA LEU A 126 12.04 -14.34 3.02
C LEU A 126 11.46 -13.80 4.34
N VAL A 127 12.10 -14.10 5.47
CA VAL A 127 11.67 -13.64 6.78
C VAL A 127 11.74 -12.12 6.90
N HIS A 128 12.76 -11.48 6.31
CA HIS A 128 12.91 -10.03 6.27
C HIS A 128 11.74 -9.35 5.55
N ASN A 129 11.32 -9.91 4.41
CA ASN A 129 10.18 -9.42 3.65
C ASN A 129 8.87 -9.55 4.44
N ILE A 130 8.62 -10.72 5.02
CA ILE A 130 7.43 -10.96 5.86
C ILE A 130 7.41 -10.00 7.05
N LYS A 131 8.54 -9.78 7.73
CA LYS A 131 8.63 -8.82 8.83
C LYS A 131 8.23 -7.41 8.40
N GLY A 132 8.71 -6.96 7.24
CA GLY A 132 8.38 -5.64 6.69
C GLY A 132 6.91 -5.51 6.36
N LEU A 133 6.34 -6.53 5.70
CA LEU A 133 4.95 -6.59 5.32
C LEU A 133 4.02 -6.66 6.53
N ALA A 134 4.29 -7.56 7.48
CA ALA A 134 3.54 -7.68 8.73
C ALA A 134 3.57 -6.38 9.52
N GLY A 135 4.71 -5.69 9.54
CA GLY A 135 4.83 -4.36 10.11
C GLY A 135 3.97 -3.32 9.41
N ASN A 136 3.83 -3.38 8.08
CA ASN A 136 2.98 -2.44 7.33
C ASN A 136 1.49 -2.70 7.49
N LEU A 137 1.11 -3.96 7.71
CA LEU A 137 -0.27 -4.38 7.93
C LEU A 137 -0.68 -4.36 9.41
N GLU A 138 0.19 -3.88 10.31
CA GLU A 138 -0.03 -3.94 11.76
C GLU A 138 -0.39 -5.36 12.26
N ALA A 139 0.21 -6.37 11.64
CA ALA A 139 0.06 -7.78 11.99
C ALA A 139 1.03 -8.14 13.12
N GLY A 140 0.72 -7.70 14.35
CA GLY A 140 1.66 -7.67 15.48
C GLY A 140 2.30 -9.03 15.80
N ASP A 141 1.50 -10.09 15.90
CA ASP A 141 2.00 -11.44 16.24
C ASP A 141 2.90 -12.01 15.14
N LEU A 142 2.52 -11.81 13.87
CA LEU A 142 3.32 -12.21 12.71
C LEU A 142 4.64 -11.44 12.65
N GLN A 143 4.60 -10.12 12.89
CA GLN A 143 5.80 -9.29 12.91
C GLN A 143 6.75 -9.75 14.03
N ALA A 144 6.23 -10.02 15.24
CA ALA A 144 7.02 -10.49 16.36
C ALA A 144 7.69 -11.84 16.08
N ALA A 145 6.95 -12.79 15.48
CA ALA A 145 7.49 -14.09 15.08
C ALA A 145 8.57 -13.94 13.99
N ALA A 146 8.36 -13.07 13.00
CA ALA A 146 9.33 -12.80 11.95
C ALA A 146 10.60 -12.14 12.50
N VAL A 147 10.49 -11.21 13.47
CA VAL A 147 11.65 -10.62 14.17
C VAL A 147 12.45 -11.68 14.92
N ALA A 148 11.77 -12.61 15.60
CA ALA A 148 12.45 -13.69 16.33
C ALA A 148 13.20 -14.62 15.37
N MET A 149 12.57 -14.98 14.24
CA MET A 149 13.18 -15.84 13.23
C MET A 149 14.34 -15.15 12.51
N GLU A 150 14.19 -13.88 12.12
CA GLU A 150 15.23 -13.11 11.44
C GLU A 150 16.52 -13.07 12.25
N LYS A 151 16.41 -12.88 13.57
CA LYS A 151 17.55 -12.89 14.50
C LYS A 151 18.28 -14.23 14.52
N LEU A 152 17.57 -15.35 14.37
CA LEU A 152 18.16 -16.68 14.38
C LEU A 152 18.84 -17.04 13.06
N VAL A 153 18.31 -16.59 11.92
CA VAL A 153 18.88 -16.94 10.59
C VAL A 153 19.96 -15.96 10.15
N LYS A 154 19.95 -14.73 10.66
CA LYS A 154 20.92 -13.70 10.30
C LYS A 154 22.35 -14.08 10.71
N GLY A 155 23.20 -14.35 9.72
CA GLY A 155 24.60 -14.70 9.92
C GLY A 155 24.81 -16.09 10.54
N ARG A 156 23.78 -16.95 10.52
CA ARG A 156 23.90 -18.32 11.03
C ARG A 156 24.66 -19.17 10.02
N SER A 157 25.63 -19.92 10.54
CA SER A 157 26.27 -21.02 9.82
C SER A 157 25.60 -22.35 10.20
N PRO A 158 25.64 -23.38 9.33
CA PRO A 158 25.05 -24.70 9.59
C PRO A 158 25.52 -25.36 10.91
N GLU A 159 26.66 -24.94 11.44
CA GLU A 159 27.33 -25.54 12.60
C GLU A 159 27.02 -24.82 13.93
N GLY A 160 26.22 -23.74 13.93
CA GLY A 160 26.28 -22.69 14.96
C GLY A 160 25.08 -22.47 15.88
N GLY A 161 24.10 -23.38 16.01
CA GLY A 161 22.96 -23.14 16.93
C GLY A 161 22.23 -24.41 17.33
N SER A 162 21.47 -24.35 18.42
CA SER A 162 20.60 -25.46 18.85
C SER A 162 19.49 -25.69 17.81
N ASP A 163 19.41 -26.90 17.27
CA ASP A 163 18.34 -27.30 16.34
C ASP A 163 16.97 -27.22 16.99
N GLU A 164 16.89 -27.36 18.32
CA GLU A 164 15.64 -27.25 19.07
C GLU A 164 15.08 -25.82 19.07
N GLU A 165 15.96 -24.81 19.22
CA GLU A 165 15.54 -23.41 19.20
C GLU A 165 15.10 -22.96 17.80
N LEU A 166 15.82 -23.40 16.77
CA LEU A 166 15.45 -23.15 15.38
C LEU A 166 14.09 -23.76 15.05
N THR A 167 13.89 -25.02 15.43
CA THR A 167 12.62 -25.73 15.23
C THR A 167 11.48 -24.98 15.93
N ARG A 168 11.68 -24.61 17.21
CA ARG A 168 10.66 -23.89 17.99
C ARG A 168 10.27 -22.55 17.33
N ILE A 169 11.25 -21.73 16.94
CA ILE A 169 10.96 -20.41 16.35
C ILE A 169 10.40 -20.54 14.93
N SER A 170 10.87 -21.51 14.12
CA SER A 170 10.28 -21.81 12.82
C SER A 170 8.79 -22.19 12.95
N THR A 171 8.46 -23.06 13.91
CA THR A 171 7.06 -23.45 14.17
C THR A 171 6.21 -22.26 14.65
N GLN A 172 6.77 -21.35 15.45
CA GLN A 172 6.07 -20.13 15.85
C GLN A 172 5.77 -19.22 14.66
N LEU A 173 6.74 -19.04 13.76
CA LEU A 173 6.54 -18.26 12.54
C LEU A 173 5.53 -18.90 11.59
N GLU A 174 5.63 -20.21 11.35
CA GLU A 174 4.67 -20.96 10.53
C GLU A 174 3.24 -20.82 11.07
N THR A 175 3.06 -20.92 12.39
CA THR A 175 1.77 -20.74 13.04
C THR A 175 1.23 -19.32 12.84
N ALA A 176 2.07 -18.30 13.04
CA ALA A 176 1.66 -16.90 12.87
C ALA A 176 1.31 -16.57 11.42
N ILE A 177 2.06 -17.12 10.44
CA ILE A 177 1.74 -16.99 9.01
C ILE A 177 0.38 -17.63 8.72
N ALA A 178 0.16 -18.87 9.18
CA ALA A 178 -1.09 -19.58 8.94
C ALA A 178 -2.30 -18.84 9.53
N GLN A 179 -2.17 -18.31 10.76
CA GLN A 179 -3.23 -17.53 11.40
C GLN A 179 -3.53 -16.22 10.66
N ALA A 180 -2.49 -15.50 10.22
CA ALA A 180 -2.66 -14.26 9.46
C ALA A 180 -3.32 -14.52 8.09
N LEU A 181 -2.92 -15.60 7.39
CA LEU A 181 -3.53 -16.01 6.12
C LEU A 181 -4.99 -16.44 6.30
N GLU A 182 -5.29 -17.24 7.32
CA GLU A 182 -6.66 -17.65 7.64
C GLU A 182 -7.55 -16.44 7.93
N ALA A 183 -7.06 -15.49 8.74
CA ALA A 183 -7.79 -14.27 9.04
C ALA A 183 -8.11 -13.49 7.77
N VAL A 184 -7.13 -13.24 6.89
CA VAL A 184 -7.34 -12.50 5.64
C VAL A 184 -8.28 -13.24 4.68
N GLN A 185 -8.28 -14.57 4.64
CA GLN A 185 -9.21 -15.34 3.82
C GLN A 185 -10.68 -15.12 4.23
N THR A 186 -10.95 -14.76 5.50
CA THR A 186 -12.31 -14.42 5.95
C THR A 186 -12.86 -13.12 5.36
N LEU A 187 -11.99 -12.25 4.81
CA LEU A 187 -12.42 -11.00 4.18
C LEU A 187 -13.23 -11.23 2.90
N GLY A 188 -13.16 -12.43 2.30
CA GLY A 188 -13.79 -12.73 1.01
C GLY A 188 -12.99 -12.14 -0.16
N LEU A 189 -13.28 -12.62 -1.37
CA LEU A 189 -12.67 -12.05 -2.59
C LEU A 189 -13.11 -10.57 -2.72
N PRO A 190 -12.24 -9.64 -3.14
CA PRO A 190 -12.69 -8.32 -3.55
C PRO A 190 -13.78 -8.48 -4.60
N ALA A 191 -14.84 -7.66 -4.51
CA ALA A 191 -15.91 -7.64 -5.50
C ALA A 191 -15.27 -7.64 -6.91
N GLU A 192 -15.73 -8.56 -7.77
CA GLU A 192 -15.17 -8.81 -9.09
C GLU A 192 -14.83 -7.49 -9.79
N LYS A 193 -13.62 -7.44 -10.40
CA LYS A 193 -13.25 -6.41 -11.38
C LYS A 193 -14.47 -6.19 -12.28
N GLN A 194 -15.10 -5.02 -12.24
CA GLN A 194 -16.23 -4.77 -13.11
C GLN A 194 -15.76 -5.04 -14.55
N ASN A 195 -16.47 -5.93 -15.24
CA ASN A 195 -16.07 -6.39 -16.57
C ASN A 195 -15.94 -5.18 -17.50
N PRO A 196 -14.75 -4.87 -18.05
CA PRO A 196 -14.55 -3.72 -18.93
C PRO A 196 -15.43 -3.78 -20.19
N GLU A 197 -15.95 -4.95 -20.57
CA GLU A 197 -16.91 -5.08 -21.67
C GLU A 197 -18.24 -4.35 -21.42
N ALA A 198 -18.67 -4.18 -20.16
CA ALA A 198 -19.85 -3.37 -19.83
C ALA A 198 -19.60 -1.86 -19.95
N LEU A 199 -18.32 -1.45 -19.98
CA LEU A 199 -17.88 -0.05 -20.10
C LEU A 199 -17.67 0.39 -21.56
N VAL A 200 -17.92 -0.42 -22.60
CA VAL A 200 -17.50 -0.05 -23.98
C VAL A 200 -18.39 1.01 -24.66
N ASN A 201 -19.58 1.33 -24.14
CA ASN A 201 -20.58 2.10 -24.90
C ASN A 201 -20.50 3.63 -24.78
N TRP A 202 -19.42 4.17 -24.23
CA TRP A 202 -19.39 5.56 -23.75
C TRP A 202 -18.70 6.54 -24.72
N ARG A 203 -17.86 6.03 -25.64
CA ARG A 203 -17.19 6.85 -26.68
C ARG A 203 -18.13 7.59 -27.62
N ALA A 204 -19.38 7.13 -27.73
CA ALA A 204 -20.33 7.62 -28.72
C ALA A 204 -20.66 9.11 -28.56
N ASP A 205 -20.48 9.67 -27.35
CA ASP A 205 -20.91 11.02 -27.00
C ASP A 205 -19.79 12.08 -27.02
N LEU A 206 -18.52 11.69 -27.23
CA LEU A 206 -17.38 12.62 -27.23
C LEU A 206 -16.72 12.77 -28.61
N PRO A 207 -16.31 14.00 -29.00
CA PRO A 207 -15.45 14.20 -30.16
C PRO A 207 -14.12 13.45 -30.00
N ALA A 208 -13.65 12.82 -31.08
CA ALA A 208 -12.41 12.03 -31.08
C ALA A 208 -11.16 12.80 -30.57
N GLU A 209 -11.14 14.12 -30.77
CA GLU A 209 -10.05 14.98 -30.33
C GLU A 209 -10.03 15.16 -28.81
N GLN A 210 -11.20 15.26 -28.17
CA GLN A 210 -11.30 15.33 -26.70
C GLN A 210 -10.96 13.98 -26.05
N VAL A 211 -11.40 12.87 -26.65
CA VAL A 211 -11.05 11.52 -26.19
C VAL A 211 -9.53 11.34 -26.15
N LYS A 212 -8.83 11.78 -27.20
CA LYS A 212 -7.38 11.69 -27.27
C LYS A 212 -6.68 12.57 -26.23
N GLU A 213 -7.12 13.82 -26.07
CA GLU A 213 -6.56 14.75 -25.08
C GLU A 213 -6.71 14.22 -23.65
N ILE A 214 -7.89 13.72 -23.30
CA ILE A 214 -8.18 13.14 -21.98
C ILE A 214 -7.30 11.91 -21.73
N SER A 215 -7.17 11.04 -22.73
CA SER A 215 -6.34 9.84 -22.62
C SER A 215 -4.87 10.17 -22.38
N GLU A 216 -4.31 11.12 -23.15
CA GLU A 216 -2.93 11.57 -22.99
C GLU A 216 -2.68 12.17 -21.60
N ARG A 217 -3.63 12.96 -21.08
CA ARG A 217 -3.52 13.58 -19.74
C ARG A 217 -3.55 12.53 -18.62
N ILE A 218 -4.46 11.57 -18.69
CA ILE A 218 -4.56 10.50 -17.68
C ILE A 218 -3.30 9.63 -17.69
N LYS A 219 -2.81 9.25 -18.87
CA LYS A 219 -1.58 8.47 -19.01
C LYS A 219 -0.36 9.21 -18.49
N ALA A 220 -0.23 10.50 -18.81
CA ALA A 220 0.88 11.31 -18.29
C ALA A 220 0.86 11.38 -16.76
N ALA A 221 -0.32 11.57 -16.15
CA ALA A 221 -0.46 11.57 -14.70
C ALA A 221 -0.12 10.20 -14.08
N ALA A 222 -0.61 9.11 -14.67
CA ALA A 222 -0.33 7.75 -14.23
C ALA A 222 1.17 7.39 -14.33
N ASP A 223 1.82 7.78 -15.44
CA ASP A 223 3.26 7.55 -15.66
C ASP A 223 4.12 8.35 -14.65
N MET A 224 3.63 9.49 -14.19
CA MET A 224 4.26 10.28 -13.11
C MET A 224 3.90 9.78 -11.70
N GLY A 225 3.00 8.79 -11.58
CA GLY A 225 2.50 8.29 -10.30
C GLY A 225 1.55 9.27 -9.58
N ASP A 226 1.03 10.28 -10.28
CA ASP A 226 0.15 11.30 -9.73
C ASP A 226 -1.31 10.84 -9.77
N VAL A 227 -1.68 9.97 -8.84
CA VAL A 227 -3.05 9.45 -8.70
C VAL A 227 -4.07 10.54 -8.36
N MET A 228 -3.64 11.62 -7.69
CA MET A 228 -4.51 12.76 -7.38
C MET A 228 -4.91 13.51 -8.65
N GLN A 229 -3.96 13.69 -9.57
CA GLN A 229 -4.25 14.27 -10.87
C GLN A 229 -5.13 13.34 -11.72
N VAL A 230 -4.92 12.02 -11.68
CA VAL A 230 -5.82 11.07 -12.35
C VAL A 230 -7.26 11.20 -11.82
N ALA A 231 -7.45 11.17 -10.50
CA ALA A 231 -8.77 11.31 -9.89
C ALA A 231 -9.41 12.67 -10.23
N SER A 232 -8.65 13.76 -10.21
CA SER A 232 -9.13 15.09 -10.59
C SER A 232 -9.60 15.14 -12.05
N ILE A 233 -8.85 14.56 -12.98
CA ILE A 233 -9.24 14.51 -14.41
C ILE A 233 -10.52 13.68 -14.58
N ALA A 234 -10.65 12.57 -13.86
CA ALA A 234 -11.81 11.72 -13.90
C ALA A 234 -13.07 12.41 -13.34
N GLU A 235 -12.95 13.17 -12.25
CA GLU A 235 -14.06 13.95 -11.67
C GLU A 235 -14.51 15.10 -12.58
N ASP A 236 -13.56 15.80 -13.21
CA ASP A 236 -13.84 16.81 -14.23
C ASP A 236 -14.63 16.19 -15.40
N LEU A 237 -14.22 15.00 -15.84
CA LEU A 237 -14.89 14.27 -16.92
C LEU A 237 -16.31 13.82 -16.53
N LYS A 238 -16.49 13.33 -15.30
CA LYS A 238 -17.80 12.95 -14.76
C LYS A 238 -18.75 14.13 -14.74
N SER A 239 -18.26 15.29 -14.32
CA SER A 239 -19.01 16.54 -14.24
C SER A 239 -19.36 17.10 -15.62
N ALA A 240 -18.41 17.05 -16.57
CA ALA A 240 -18.60 17.58 -17.91
C ALA A 240 -19.46 16.69 -18.80
N THR A 241 -19.44 15.37 -18.59
CA THR A 241 -20.15 14.40 -19.43
C THR A 241 -20.73 13.29 -18.55
N PRO A 242 -21.98 13.43 -18.05
CA PRO A 242 -22.60 12.44 -17.16
C PRO A 242 -22.71 11.02 -17.75
N ALA A 243 -22.74 10.88 -19.07
CA ALA A 243 -22.67 9.58 -19.75
C ALA A 243 -21.33 8.84 -19.51
N MET A 244 -20.28 9.56 -19.11
CA MET A 244 -18.99 9.02 -18.69
C MET A 244 -18.92 8.63 -17.23
N ALA A 245 -19.99 8.83 -16.43
CA ALA A 245 -19.94 8.56 -15.00
C ALA A 245 -19.37 7.17 -14.65
N PRO A 246 -19.75 6.06 -15.33
CA PRO A 246 -19.17 4.75 -15.04
C PRO A 246 -17.66 4.66 -15.33
N PHE A 247 -17.19 5.30 -16.40
CA PHE A 247 -15.77 5.32 -16.77
C PHE A 247 -14.96 6.16 -15.78
N SER A 248 -15.45 7.35 -15.45
CA SER A 248 -14.83 8.24 -14.47
C SER A 248 -14.80 7.60 -13.08
N GLU A 249 -15.89 6.95 -12.66
CA GLU A 249 -15.97 6.26 -11.37
C GLU A 249 -14.96 5.11 -11.29
N GLU A 250 -14.72 4.37 -12.38
CA GLU A 250 -13.71 3.33 -12.42
C GLU A 250 -12.28 3.90 -12.36
N LEU A 251 -12.00 5.01 -13.05
CA LEU A 251 -10.70 5.69 -12.93
C LEU A 251 -10.45 6.24 -11.52
N ILE A 252 -11.47 6.84 -10.91
CA ILE A 252 -11.40 7.32 -9.52
C ILE A 252 -11.14 6.12 -8.60
N ARG A 253 -11.85 5.02 -8.79
CA ARG A 253 -11.65 3.79 -8.02
C ARG A 253 -10.21 3.28 -8.14
N LEU A 254 -9.68 3.19 -9.36
CA LEU A 254 -8.29 2.74 -9.59
C LEU A 254 -7.26 3.70 -8.99
N ALA A 255 -7.51 5.02 -9.05
CA ALA A 255 -6.66 6.03 -8.44
C ALA A 255 -6.68 5.96 -6.89
N ASP A 256 -7.86 5.81 -6.29
CA ASP A 256 -8.03 5.63 -4.84
C ASP A 256 -7.36 4.35 -4.33
N ASP A 257 -7.32 3.31 -5.18
CA ASP A 257 -6.67 2.03 -4.91
C ASP A 257 -5.14 2.04 -5.23
N PHE A 258 -4.60 3.20 -5.64
CA PHE A 258 -3.22 3.39 -6.10
C PHE A 258 -2.79 2.38 -7.17
N ASP A 259 -3.73 1.91 -7.99
CA ASP A 259 -3.53 0.86 -8.98
C ASP A 259 -3.05 1.45 -10.32
N LEU A 260 -1.79 1.90 -10.35
CA LEU A 260 -1.19 2.51 -11.56
C LEU A 260 -1.19 1.55 -12.75
N ASP A 261 -0.90 0.27 -12.52
CA ASP A 261 -0.93 -0.77 -13.57
C ASP A 261 -2.36 -0.99 -14.08
N GLY A 262 -3.35 -1.00 -13.18
CA GLY A 262 -4.77 -1.03 -13.51
C GLY A 262 -5.20 0.17 -14.34
N ILE A 263 -4.77 1.39 -13.97
CA ILE A 263 -5.05 2.62 -14.74
C ILE A 263 -4.45 2.50 -16.14
N GLN A 264 -3.19 2.08 -16.27
CA GLN A 264 -2.54 1.93 -17.58
C GLN A 264 -3.24 0.88 -18.45
N SER A 265 -3.61 -0.27 -17.87
CA SER A 265 -4.35 -1.31 -18.57
C SER A 265 -5.72 -0.81 -19.02
N PHE A 266 -6.46 -0.14 -18.14
CA PHE A 266 -7.77 0.43 -18.42
C PHE A 266 -7.71 1.48 -19.54
N MET A 267 -6.69 2.34 -19.51
CA MET A 267 -6.46 3.35 -20.54
C MET A 267 -5.95 2.76 -21.87
N SER A 268 -5.35 1.56 -21.86
CA SER A 268 -4.98 0.87 -23.10
C SER A 268 -6.20 0.31 -23.84
N GLU A 269 -7.23 -0.11 -23.09
CA GLU A 269 -8.53 -0.50 -23.63
C GLU A 269 -9.33 0.73 -24.08
N PHE A 270 -9.24 1.83 -23.34
CA PHE A 270 -9.81 3.14 -23.71
C PHE A 270 -9.32 3.67 -25.05
N ASP A 271 -8.14 3.28 -25.52
CA ASP A 271 -7.57 3.74 -26.79
C ASP A 271 -7.88 2.83 -27.99
N ARG A 272 -8.35 1.59 -27.77
CA ARG A 272 -8.63 0.58 -28.82
C ARG A 272 -9.94 0.84 -29.55
#